data_AF-A0A7S0UI72-F1
#
_entry.id   AF-A0A7S0UI72-F1
#
_cell.length_a   1.000
_cell.length_b   1.000
_cell.length_c   1.000
_cell.angle_alpha   90.00
_cell.angle_beta   90.00
_cell.angle_gamma   90.00
#
_symmetry.space_group_name_H-M   'P 1'
#
loop_
_entity.id
_entity.type
_entity.pdbx_description
1 polymer ?
#
loop_
_entity_poly.entity_id
_entity_poly.type
_entity_poly.pdbx_seq_one_letter_code
_entity_poly.pdbx_strand_id
1 'polypeptide(L)'
;SKAQNGTFSPTDSNESDDSSPLGVVPHQIRGSIVTYTMMTPTVPAFFCCTGCSLPVLDAYRADKFNLVSKACASMDGSYLENLAGLTKFRAEAAEKLADMDDLDWDDDSEGEM
;
A
#
# COMPACT_ATOMS: atom_id res chain seq x y z
N SER A 1 17.47 30.60 -18.13
CA SER A 1 16.95 29.26 -17.83
C SER A 1 17.80 28.69 -16.71
N LYS A 2 17.21 28.45 -15.53
CA LYS A 2 17.94 28.19 -14.27
C LYS A 2 18.12 26.67 -14.13
N ALA A 3 19.35 26.19 -14.11
CA ALA A 3 19.67 24.79 -13.82
C ALA A 3 19.28 24.48 -12.38
N GLN A 4 18.27 23.63 -12.18
CA GLN A 4 17.95 23.10 -10.87
C GLN A 4 18.95 21.99 -10.55
N ASN A 5 20.02 22.37 -9.84
CA ASN A 5 20.93 21.43 -9.21
C ASN A 5 20.11 20.66 -8.16
N GLY A 6 19.96 19.34 -8.35
CA GLY A 6 19.17 18.43 -7.53
C GLY A 6 19.62 18.47 -6.07
N THR A 7 19.03 19.40 -5.33
CA THR A 7 19.26 19.55 -3.89
C THR A 7 18.40 18.49 -3.24
N PHE A 8 19.02 17.39 -2.82
CA PHE A 8 18.35 16.31 -2.12
C PHE A 8 17.95 16.80 -0.73
N SER A 9 16.70 17.25 -0.60
CA SER A 9 16.09 17.62 0.68
C SER A 9 15.48 16.37 1.32
N PRO A 10 15.74 16.10 2.62
CA PRO A 10 14.89 15.16 3.35
C PRO A 10 13.43 15.60 3.21
N THR A 11 12.53 14.66 2.96
CA THR A 11 11.14 14.91 2.52
C THR A 11 10.21 15.42 3.63
N ASP A 12 10.71 16.10 4.65
CA ASP A 12 9.79 16.80 5.57
C ASP A 12 10.47 17.99 6.24
N SER A 13 10.07 19.19 5.81
CA SER A 13 10.38 20.47 6.46
C SER A 13 9.36 20.75 7.56
N ASN A 14 8.89 19.73 8.27
CA ASN A 14 7.86 19.91 9.30
C ASN A 14 8.48 20.66 10.48
N GLU A 15 8.46 21.99 10.40
CA GLU A 15 8.55 22.92 11.51
C GLU A 15 7.25 22.85 12.33
N SER A 16 6.78 21.64 12.64
CA SER A 16 5.73 21.42 13.61
C SER A 16 6.40 21.16 14.96
N ASP A 17 5.93 21.87 15.99
CA ASP A 17 6.42 21.81 17.38
C ASP A 17 6.32 20.41 18.02
N ASP A 18 5.85 19.39 17.28
CA ASP A 18 5.69 17.99 17.69
C ASP A 18 6.90 17.10 17.37
N SER A 19 8.03 17.68 16.91
CA SER A 19 9.24 16.90 16.69
C SER A 19 9.77 16.33 18.01
N SER A 20 10.02 15.02 18.05
CA SER A 20 10.68 14.39 19.19
C SER A 20 12.05 15.03 19.41
N PRO A 21 12.60 15.05 20.65
CA PRO A 21 13.97 15.50 20.89
C PRO A 21 15.03 14.73 20.08
N LEU A 22 14.67 13.59 19.47
CA LEU A 22 15.50 12.80 18.55
C LEU A 22 15.20 13.06 17.05
N GLY A 23 14.35 14.03 16.72
CA GLY A 23 13.93 14.37 15.36
C GLY A 23 12.60 13.75 14.94
N VAL A 24 12.41 13.60 13.62
CA VAL A 24 11.17 13.07 13.03
C VAL A 24 11.00 11.57 13.29
N VAL A 25 9.75 11.12 13.42
CA VAL A 25 9.39 9.70 13.59
C VAL A 25 8.59 9.25 12.37
N PRO A 26 9.25 8.80 11.28
CA PRO A 26 8.56 8.46 10.04
C PRO A 26 7.81 7.12 10.15
N HIS A 27 6.65 7.04 9.48
CA HIS A 27 5.86 5.80 9.40
C HIS A 27 6.60 4.68 8.66
N GLN A 28 7.29 5.00 7.55
CA GLN A 28 8.17 4.10 6.81
C GLN A 28 9.41 4.85 6.36
N ILE A 29 10.52 4.14 6.17
CA ILE A 29 11.75 4.64 5.55
C ILE A 29 12.06 3.75 4.35
N ARG A 30 12.15 4.32 3.15
CA ARG A 30 12.55 3.60 1.93
C ARG A 30 13.78 4.25 1.34
N GLY A 31 14.75 3.43 0.94
CA GLY A 31 16.03 3.87 0.43
C GLY A 31 16.41 3.18 -0.88
N SER A 32 17.14 3.91 -1.73
CA SER A 32 17.77 3.38 -2.94
C SER A 32 19.27 3.57 -2.84
N ILE A 33 20.01 2.45 -2.90
CA ILE A 33 21.48 2.46 -2.89
C ILE A 33 22.03 3.00 -4.21
N VAL A 34 21.39 2.68 -5.34
CA VAL A 34 21.85 3.08 -6.68
C VAL A 34 21.88 4.61 -6.82
N THR A 35 20.89 5.28 -6.26
CA THR A 35 20.73 6.74 -6.33
C THR A 35 21.16 7.46 -5.06
N TYR A 36 21.52 6.71 -4.00
CA TYR A 36 21.78 7.23 -2.66
C TYR A 36 20.66 8.15 -2.13
N THR A 37 19.41 7.78 -2.37
CA THR A 37 18.22 8.56 -1.96
C THR A 37 17.41 7.83 -0.89
N MET A 38 16.71 8.61 -0.06
CA MET A 38 15.81 8.15 1.00
C MET A 38 14.48 8.91 0.92
N MET A 39 13.39 8.26 1.30
CA MET A 39 12.05 8.86 1.38
C MET A 39 11.27 8.28 2.57
N THR A 40 10.32 9.05 3.10
CA THR A 40 9.55 8.68 4.29
C THR A 40 8.03 8.65 4.05
N PRO A 41 7.52 7.66 3.30
CA PRO A 41 6.11 7.62 2.95
C PRO A 41 5.22 7.21 4.13
N THR A 42 4.01 7.75 4.14
CA THR A 42 2.92 7.31 5.03
C THR A 42 1.91 6.48 4.23
N VAL A 43 1.47 5.35 4.79
CA VAL A 43 0.51 4.46 4.14
C VAL A 43 -0.68 4.26 5.08
N PRO A 44 -1.93 4.51 4.65
CA PRO A 44 -3.10 4.28 5.48
C PRO A 44 -3.31 2.78 5.72
N ALA A 45 -4.01 2.45 6.81
CA ALA A 45 -4.39 1.07 7.10
C ALA A 45 -5.36 0.56 6.03
N PHE A 46 -4.98 -0.52 5.35
CA PHE A 46 -5.81 -1.14 4.32
C PHE A 46 -6.85 -2.06 4.95
N PHE A 47 -8.12 -1.89 4.58
CA PHE A 47 -9.25 -2.61 5.18
C PHE A 47 -9.24 -4.12 4.91
N CYS A 48 -8.60 -4.58 3.82
CA CYS A 48 -8.37 -6.01 3.53
C CYS A 48 -6.94 -6.47 3.81
N CYS A 49 -6.20 -5.80 4.71
CA CYS A 49 -4.87 -6.24 5.11
C CYS A 49 -4.90 -7.61 5.81
N THR A 50 -4.08 -8.55 5.35
CA THR A 50 -3.97 -9.91 5.93
C THR A 50 -3.33 -9.94 7.33
N GLY A 51 -2.81 -8.82 7.82
CA GLY A 51 -2.20 -8.72 9.15
C GLY A 51 -2.96 -7.83 10.15
N CYS A 52 -3.65 -6.78 9.70
CA CYS A 52 -4.25 -5.78 10.59
C CYS A 52 -5.71 -5.40 10.30
N SER A 53 -6.35 -6.05 9.32
CA SER A 53 -7.78 -5.84 9.09
C SER A 53 -8.63 -6.29 10.30
N LEU A 54 -9.80 -5.67 10.48
CA LEU A 54 -10.71 -6.02 11.59
C LEU A 54 -11.06 -7.52 11.62
N PRO A 55 -11.40 -8.20 10.50
CA PRO A 55 -11.68 -9.63 10.52
C PRO A 55 -10.51 -10.47 11.03
N VAL A 56 -9.27 -10.10 10.67
CA VAL A 56 -8.06 -10.81 11.13
C VAL A 56 -7.84 -10.58 12.63
N LEU A 57 -7.99 -9.34 13.10
CA LEU A 57 -7.84 -9.02 14.52
C LEU A 57 -8.89 -9.75 15.39
N ASP A 58 -10.14 -9.78 14.95
CA ASP A 58 -11.22 -10.43 15.68
C ASP A 58 -11.05 -11.96 15.71
N ALA A 59 -10.67 -12.55 14.57
CA ALA A 59 -10.36 -13.97 14.50
C ALA A 59 -9.13 -14.34 15.37
N TYR A 60 -8.11 -13.48 15.44
CA TYR A 60 -6.95 -13.71 16.30
C TYR A 60 -7.32 -13.62 17.78
N ARG A 61 -8.16 -12.65 18.17
CA ARG A 61 -8.64 -12.53 19.55
C ARG A 61 -9.45 -13.76 19.99
N ALA A 62 -10.22 -14.35 19.07
CA ALA A 62 -11.05 -15.53 19.34
C ALA A 62 -10.27 -16.85 19.36
N ASP A 63 -9.40 -17.10 18.37
CA ASP A 63 -8.81 -18.43 18.11
C ASP A 63 -7.27 -18.47 18.30
N LYS A 64 -6.64 -17.32 18.53
CA LYS A 64 -5.21 -17.13 18.91
C LYS A 64 -4.26 -18.06 18.12
N PHE A 65 -3.69 -19.06 18.81
CA PHE A 65 -2.70 -19.96 18.23
C PHE A 65 -3.27 -20.82 17.11
N ASN A 66 -4.53 -21.24 17.19
CA ASN A 66 -5.15 -22.03 16.13
C ASN A 66 -5.26 -21.23 14.83
N LEU A 67 -5.52 -19.92 14.91
CA LEU A 67 -5.48 -19.05 13.73
C LEU A 67 -4.09 -19.07 13.09
N VAL A 68 -3.04 -18.91 13.90
CA VAL A 68 -1.65 -18.94 13.42
C VAL A 68 -1.33 -20.29 12.80
N SER A 69 -1.73 -21.39 13.46
CA SER A 69 -1.53 -22.75 12.94
C SER A 69 -2.24 -22.96 11.59
N LYS A 70 -3.52 -22.53 11.46
CA LYS A 70 -4.27 -22.58 10.20
C LYS A 70 -3.61 -21.74 9.11
N ALA A 71 -3.14 -20.53 9.45
CA ALA A 71 -2.44 -19.65 8.53
C ALA A 71 -1.13 -20.27 8.02
N CYS A 72 -0.34 -20.89 8.91
CA CYS A 72 0.89 -21.58 8.53
C CYS A 72 0.65 -22.90 7.78
N ALA A 73 -0.49 -23.55 7.98
CA ALA A 73 -0.86 -24.78 7.26
C ALA A 73 -1.36 -24.51 5.84
N SER A 74 -1.89 -23.31 5.56
CA SER A 74 -2.26 -22.86 4.21
C SER A 74 -1.00 -22.40 3.45
N MET A 75 -0.41 -23.30 2.66
CA MET A 75 0.84 -23.02 1.93
C MET A 75 0.70 -21.93 0.86
N ASP A 76 -0.51 -21.74 0.35
CA ASP A 76 -0.88 -20.76 -0.67
C ASP A 76 -1.29 -19.39 -0.08
N GLY A 77 -1.38 -19.28 1.24
CA GLY A 77 -1.80 -18.05 1.93
C GLY A 77 -3.29 -17.71 1.80
N SER A 78 -4.07 -18.54 1.08
CA SER A 78 -5.48 -18.28 0.79
C SER A 78 -6.34 -18.17 2.05
N TYR A 79 -5.96 -18.84 3.15
CA TYR A 79 -6.66 -18.71 4.42
C TYR A 79 -6.75 -17.26 4.91
N LEU A 80 -5.62 -16.54 4.93
CA LEU A 80 -5.60 -15.15 5.37
C LEU A 80 -6.22 -14.21 4.33
N GLU A 81 -6.05 -14.49 3.04
CA GLU A 81 -6.68 -13.67 1.99
C GLU A 81 -8.21 -13.73 2.05
N ASN A 82 -8.76 -14.93 2.24
CA ASN A 82 -10.19 -15.14 2.41
C ASN A 82 -10.69 -14.49 3.69
N LEU A 83 -9.98 -14.67 4.81
CA LEU A 83 -10.35 -14.10 6.09
C LEU A 83 -10.34 -12.56 6.07
N ALA A 84 -9.33 -11.95 5.45
CA ALA A 84 -9.22 -10.50 5.33
C ALA A 84 -10.16 -9.90 4.28
N GLY A 85 -10.88 -10.72 3.51
CA GLY A 85 -11.73 -10.26 2.40
C GLY A 85 -10.94 -9.84 1.14
N LEU A 86 -9.63 -10.11 1.10
CA LEU A 86 -8.75 -9.75 -0.01
C LEU A 86 -9.11 -10.50 -1.29
N THR A 87 -9.51 -11.77 -1.18
CA THR A 87 -9.96 -12.59 -2.33
C THR A 87 -11.16 -11.94 -3.02
N LYS A 88 -12.15 -11.51 -2.23
CA LYS A 88 -13.35 -10.84 -2.74
C LYS A 88 -12.99 -9.49 -3.36
N PHE A 89 -12.16 -8.71 -2.69
CA PHE A 89 -11.69 -7.42 -3.21
C PHE A 89 -11.00 -7.55 -4.58
N ARG A 90 -10.14 -8.58 -4.76
CA ARG A 90 -9.49 -8.86 -6.05
C ARG A 90 -10.48 -9.29 -7.13
N ALA A 91 -11.48 -10.10 -6.79
CA ALA A 91 -12.51 -10.53 -7.74
C ALA A 91 -13.35 -9.35 -8.23
N GLU A 92 -13.82 -8.49 -7.32
CA GLU A 92 -14.57 -7.27 -7.68
C GLU A 92 -13.74 -6.30 -8.51
N ALA A 93 -12.43 -6.20 -8.26
CA ALA A 93 -11.53 -5.39 -9.07
C ALA A 93 -11.36 -5.96 -10.48
N ALA A 94 -11.23 -7.29 -10.61
CA ALA A 94 -11.12 -7.95 -11.91
C ALA A 94 -12.38 -7.79 -12.76
N GLU A 95 -13.57 -7.91 -12.15
CA GLU A 95 -14.86 -7.69 -12.81
C GLU A 95 -14.95 -6.26 -13.37
N LYS A 96 -14.65 -5.25 -12.56
CA LYS A 96 -14.68 -3.84 -13.00
C LYS A 96 -13.67 -3.50 -14.09
N LEU A 97 -12.53 -4.18 -14.10
CA LEU A 97 -11.54 -4.01 -15.16
C LEU A 97 -12.03 -4.62 -16.47
N ALA A 98 -12.66 -5.80 -16.42
CA ALA A 98 -13.27 -6.42 -17.60
C ALA A 98 -14.38 -5.56 -18.19
N ASP A 99 -15.24 -4.97 -17.36
CA ASP A 99 -16.30 -4.03 -17.80
C ASP A 99 -15.74 -2.76 -18.47
N MET A 100 -14.49 -2.40 -18.18
CA MET A 100 -13.83 -1.22 -18.73
C MET A 100 -13.07 -1.52 -20.04
N ASP A 101 -12.56 -2.74 -20.22
CA ASP A 101 -11.96 -3.18 -21.48
C ASP A 101 -13.00 -3.26 -22.62
N ASP A 102 -14.29 -3.38 -22.30
CA ASP A 102 -15.41 -3.29 -23.26
C ASP A 102 -15.74 -1.84 -23.67
N LEU A 103 -15.17 -0.84 -23.00
CA LEU A 103 -15.24 0.57 -23.40
C LEU A 103 -14.00 0.90 -24.21
N ASP A 104 -14.04 0.56 -25.51
CA ASP A 104 -13.08 1.01 -26.50
C ASP A 104 -12.84 2.51 -26.30
N TRP A 105 -11.65 2.89 -25.81
CA TRP A 105 -11.22 4.28 -25.81
C TRP A 105 -11.06 4.64 -27.29
N ASP A 106 -12.16 5.07 -27.93
CA ASP A 106 -12.15 5.66 -29.27
C ASP A 106 -11.07 6.76 -29.26
N ASP A 107 -9.93 6.45 -29.87
CA ASP A 107 -8.85 7.38 -30.17
C ASP A 107 -9.31 8.34 -31.29
N ASP A 108 -10.36 9.11 -31.03
CA ASP A 108 -10.78 10.23 -31.86
C ASP A 108 -9.86 11.42 -31.58
N SER A 109 -8.60 11.31 -32.00
CA SER A 109 -7.69 12.44 -32.14
C SER A 109 -6.90 12.45 -33.45
N GLU A 110 -7.57 12.13 -34.56
CA GLU A 110 -7.18 12.70 -35.86
C GLU A 110 -7.72 14.14 -35.98
N GLY A 111 -6.86 15.13 -35.71
CA GLY A 111 -7.21 16.55 -35.79
C GLY A 111 -6.00 17.49 -35.85
N GLU A 112 -5.36 17.53 -37.03
CA GLU A 112 -4.64 18.66 -37.66
C GLU A 112 -4.01 19.77 -36.76
N MET A 113 -2.66 19.80 -36.70
CA MET A 113 -1.79 20.93 -37.06
C MET A 113 -0.30 20.62 -36.81
#